data_AF-A0A6M3XW01-F1
#
_entry.id   AF-A0A6M3XW01-F1
#
_cell.length_a   1.000
_cell.length_b   1.000
_cell.length_c   1.000
_cell.angle_alpha   90.00
_cell.angle_beta   90.00
_cell.angle_gamma   90.00
#
_symmetry.space_group_name_H-M   'P 1'
#
loop_
_entity.id
_entity.type
_entity.pdbx_description
1 polymer ?
#
loop_
_entity_poly.entity_id
_entity_poly.type
_entity_poly.pdbx_seq_one_letter_code
_entity_poly.pdbx_strand_id
1 'polypeptide(L)'
;MKYLKIEDLKDGYLYFIDARNAKHGIWISSRSGFLISRYKFGNNFLFEEYHWDCVAFATVKPLREIEKSPFKSERLDKAMWDEDKEILDYLNRFGNKYKLLLEKEENGYCKVCGSVWYNCLCYHEDL
;
A
#
# COMPACT_ATOMS: atom_id res chain seq x y z
N MET A 1 -20.06 3.35 3.90
CA MET A 1 -18.88 4.23 4.04
C MET A 1 -18.80 5.09 2.79
N LYS A 2 -18.58 6.40 2.92
CA LYS A 2 -18.38 7.31 1.79
C LYS A 2 -16.90 7.21 1.36
N TYR A 3 -16.64 7.02 0.08
CA TYR A 3 -15.28 7.04 -0.49
C TYR A 3 -15.03 8.39 -1.17
N LEU A 4 -13.75 8.76 -1.31
CA LEU A 4 -13.31 9.97 -2.02
C LEU A 4 -13.47 9.76 -3.52
N LYS A 5 -14.02 10.74 -4.23
CA LYS A 5 -14.11 10.68 -5.70
C LYS A 5 -12.77 11.06 -6.33
N ILE A 6 -12.61 10.74 -7.61
CA ILE A 6 -11.41 11.09 -8.39
C ILE A 6 -11.04 12.58 -8.27
N GLU A 7 -12.04 13.46 -8.31
CA GLU A 7 -11.87 14.93 -8.20
C GLU A 7 -11.33 15.40 -6.84
N ASP A 8 -11.47 14.58 -5.79
CA ASP A 8 -10.97 14.86 -4.44
C ASP A 8 -9.54 14.33 -4.22
N LEU A 9 -9.00 13.55 -5.16
CA LEU A 9 -7.68 12.92 -5.02
C LEU A 9 -6.57 13.84 -5.52
N LYS A 10 -5.49 13.91 -4.76
CA LYS A 10 -4.29 14.71 -5.07
C LYS A 10 -3.22 13.80 -5.64
N ASP A 11 -2.66 14.21 -6.78
CA ASP A 11 -1.60 13.46 -7.45
C ASP A 11 -0.38 13.25 -6.53
N GLY A 12 0.13 12.03 -6.47
CA GLY A 12 1.29 11.65 -5.67
C GLY A 12 1.05 11.55 -4.16
N TYR A 13 -0.21 11.61 -3.70
CA TYR A 13 -0.55 11.41 -2.28
C TYR A 13 -0.85 9.95 -1.98
N LEU A 14 -0.49 9.53 -0.77
CA LEU A 14 -0.80 8.24 -0.18
C LEU A 14 -2.19 8.27 0.46
N TYR A 15 -2.99 7.25 0.17
CA TYR A 15 -4.33 7.08 0.71
C TYR A 15 -4.47 5.74 1.43
N PHE A 16 -5.33 5.72 2.46
CA PHE A 16 -5.94 4.48 2.94
C PHE A 16 -7.05 4.10 1.96
N ILE A 17 -7.00 2.87 1.47
CA ILE A 17 -7.88 2.38 0.42
C ILE A 17 -8.58 1.10 0.85
N ASP A 18 -9.83 0.94 0.43
CA ASP A 18 -10.48 -0.36 0.39
C ASP A 18 -10.30 -0.97 -0.99
N ALA A 19 -9.49 -2.02 -1.05
CA ALA A 19 -8.97 -2.62 -2.25
C ALA A 19 -8.75 -4.12 -2.02
N ARG A 20 -8.68 -4.90 -3.10
CA ARG A 20 -8.53 -6.36 -3.00
C ARG A 20 -7.13 -6.76 -2.55
N ASN A 21 -6.10 -6.07 -3.05
CA ASN A 21 -4.71 -6.49 -2.87
C ASN A 21 -3.91 -5.65 -1.86
N ALA A 22 -4.43 -4.50 -1.42
CA ALA A 22 -3.73 -3.60 -0.49
C ALA A 22 -4.69 -2.75 0.36
N LYS A 23 -4.17 -2.13 1.41
CA LYS A 23 -4.87 -1.11 2.22
C LYS A 23 -4.32 0.29 2.05
N HIS A 24 -3.24 0.43 1.30
CA HIS A 24 -2.56 1.69 1.05
C HIS A 24 -2.11 1.77 -0.40
N GLY A 25 -2.23 2.95 -1.00
CA GLY A 25 -1.80 3.19 -2.37
C GLY A 25 -1.54 4.67 -2.64
N ILE A 26 -0.59 4.95 -3.53
CA ILE A 26 -0.29 6.30 -3.99
C ILE A 26 -1.15 6.58 -5.21
N TRP A 27 -1.92 7.68 -5.19
CA TRP A 27 -2.73 8.10 -6.32
C TRP A 27 -1.87 8.66 -7.46
N ILE A 28 -2.15 8.21 -8.68
CA ILE A 28 -1.49 8.64 -9.90
C ILE A 28 -2.56 9.11 -10.88
N SER A 29 -2.73 10.43 -10.95
CA SER A 29 -3.83 11.08 -11.66
C SER A 29 -3.82 10.79 -13.17
N SER A 30 -2.65 10.78 -13.79
CA SER A 30 -2.42 10.50 -15.22
C SER A 30 -3.00 9.15 -15.67
N ARG A 31 -3.07 8.17 -14.76
CA ARG A 31 -3.55 6.81 -15.00
C ARG A 31 -4.88 6.48 -14.32
N SER A 32 -5.38 7.42 -13.52
CA SER A 32 -6.54 7.19 -12.64
C SER A 32 -6.40 5.93 -11.78
N GLY A 33 -5.17 5.66 -11.33
CA GLY A 33 -4.77 4.43 -10.66
C GLY A 33 -4.04 4.67 -9.34
N PHE A 34 -4.08 3.66 -8.49
CA PHE A 34 -3.29 3.58 -7.27
C PHE A 34 -2.12 2.63 -7.46
N LEU A 35 -0.91 3.14 -7.23
CA LEU A 35 0.26 2.30 -7.11
C LEU A 35 0.31 1.69 -5.71
N ILE A 36 0.30 0.36 -5.66
CA ILE A 36 0.24 -0.43 -4.42
C ILE A 36 1.41 -1.39 -4.34
N SER A 37 1.73 -1.82 -3.11
CA SER A 37 2.56 -3.01 -2.90
C SER A 37 1.67 -4.25 -2.87
N ARG A 38 1.97 -5.24 -3.72
CA ARG A 38 1.21 -6.48 -3.82
C ARG A 38 2.10 -7.67 -3.47
N TYR A 39 1.57 -8.58 -2.65
CA TYR A 39 2.19 -9.88 -2.39
C TYR A 39 1.45 -10.99 -3.13
N LYS A 40 2.17 -11.78 -3.96
CA LYS A 40 1.60 -12.91 -4.69
C LYS A 40 2.67 -13.96 -4.99
N PHE A 41 2.35 -15.23 -4.73
CA PHE A 41 3.25 -16.37 -4.98
C PHE A 41 4.67 -16.19 -4.40
N GLY A 42 4.77 -15.68 -3.18
CA GLY A 42 6.07 -15.44 -2.52
C GLY A 42 6.80 -14.18 -2.96
N ASN A 43 6.28 -13.43 -3.93
CA ASN A 43 6.89 -12.21 -4.46
C ASN A 43 6.17 -10.96 -3.98
N ASN A 44 6.94 -9.90 -3.75
CA ASN A 44 6.43 -8.55 -3.45
C ASN A 44 6.84 -7.59 -4.57
N PHE A 45 5.88 -6.88 -5.15
CA PHE A 45 6.11 -6.03 -6.31
C PHE A 45 5.10 -4.88 -6.37
N LEU A 46 5.43 -3.85 -7.14
CA LEU A 46 4.54 -2.74 -7.43
C LEU A 46 3.44 -3.19 -8.39
N PHE A 47 2.21 -2.82 -8.08
CA PHE A 47 1.04 -3.14 -8.89
C PHE A 47 0.10 -1.94 -8.95
N GLU A 48 -0.67 -1.84 -10.02
CA GLU A 48 -1.65 -0.76 -10.19
C GLU A 48 -3.08 -1.29 -10.00
N GLU A 49 -3.86 -0.60 -9.18
CA GLU A 49 -5.29 -0.82 -9.09
C GLU A 49 -6.07 0.46 -9.38
N TYR A 50 -7.09 0.35 -10.23
CA TYR A 50 -7.86 1.53 -10.66
C TYR A 50 -8.93 1.94 -9.65
N HIS A 51 -9.19 3.25 -9.64
CA HIS A 51 -10.30 3.83 -8.89
C HIS A 51 -11.63 3.24 -9.35
N TRP A 52 -12.52 2.90 -8.40
CA TRP A 52 -13.82 2.24 -8.64
C TRP A 52 -14.65 2.88 -9.75
N ASP A 53 -14.55 4.20 -9.92
CA ASP A 53 -15.30 4.96 -10.92
C ASP A 53 -14.68 4.99 -12.34
N CYS A 54 -13.47 4.45 -12.55
CA CYS A 54 -12.71 4.68 -13.79
C CYS A 54 -12.95 3.64 -14.90
N VAL A 55 -13.09 2.34 -14.58
CA VAL A 55 -13.15 1.25 -15.57
C VAL A 55 -13.93 0.02 -15.07
N ALA A 56 -14.37 -0.83 -15.99
CA ALA A 56 -14.78 -2.19 -15.66
C ALA A 56 -13.63 -2.92 -14.94
N PHE A 57 -13.93 -3.59 -13.82
CA PHE A 57 -12.98 -4.29 -12.93
C PHE A 57 -12.12 -3.41 -12.01
N ALA A 58 -12.36 -2.09 -11.95
CA ALA A 58 -11.80 -1.28 -10.88
C ALA A 58 -12.34 -1.71 -9.52
N THR A 59 -11.48 -1.77 -8.51
CA THR A 59 -11.86 -2.25 -7.16
C THR A 59 -11.53 -1.29 -6.03
N VAL A 60 -10.82 -0.19 -6.31
CA VAL A 60 -10.29 0.69 -5.26
C VAL A 60 -11.31 1.74 -4.86
N LYS A 61 -11.67 1.76 -3.57
CA LYS A 61 -12.43 2.85 -2.95
C LYS A 61 -11.52 3.58 -1.97
N PRO A 62 -11.05 4.80 -2.28
CA PRO A 62 -10.19 5.56 -1.38
C PRO A 62 -11.02 6.08 -0.20
N LEU A 63 -10.54 5.90 1.02
CA LEU A 63 -11.30 6.21 2.23
C LEU A 63 -10.80 7.48 2.93
N ARG A 64 -9.47 7.68 2.99
CA ARG A 64 -8.87 8.91 3.54
C ARG A 64 -7.48 9.17 2.98
N GLU A 65 -7.12 10.44 2.88
CA GLU A 65 -5.74 10.90 2.66
C GLU A 65 -4.87 10.57 3.89
N ILE A 66 -3.61 10.23 3.68
CA ILE A 66 -2.62 9.99 4.74
C ILE A 66 -1.54 11.07 4.68
N GLU A 67 -0.73 11.04 3.63
CA GLU A 67 0.39 11.98 3.47
C GLU A 67 0.77 12.16 2.00
N LYS A 68 1.49 13.24 1.71
CA LYS A 68 2.14 13.42 0.41
C LYS A 68 3.32 12.45 0.33
N SER A 69 3.41 11.65 -0.73
CA SER A 69 4.57 10.78 -0.90
C SER A 69 5.84 11.62 -1.19
N PRO A 70 7.03 11.12 -0.85
CA PRO A 70 8.28 11.83 -1.12
C PRO A 70 8.70 11.76 -2.60
N PHE A 71 7.91 11.09 -3.45
CA PHE A 71 8.26 10.82 -4.84
C PHE A 71 7.62 11.84 -5.79
N LYS A 72 8.33 12.17 -6.86
CA LYS A 72 7.82 13.03 -7.93
C LYS A 72 6.90 12.23 -8.85
N SER A 73 5.92 12.90 -9.45
CA SER A 73 4.94 12.28 -10.33
C SER A 73 5.57 11.54 -11.51
N GLU A 74 6.63 12.09 -12.13
CA GLU A 74 7.28 11.43 -13.28
C GLU A 74 7.96 10.11 -12.91
N ARG A 75 8.39 9.99 -11.65
CA ARG A 75 8.96 8.76 -11.09
C ARG A 75 7.84 7.75 -10.78
N LEU A 76 6.75 8.21 -10.17
CA LEU A 76 5.58 7.39 -9.86
C LEU A 76 4.95 6.78 -11.13
N ASP A 77 4.88 7.54 -12.23
CA ASP A 77 4.35 7.08 -13.51
C ASP A 77 5.11 5.88 -14.09
N LYS A 78 6.43 5.79 -13.83
CA LYS A 78 7.30 4.75 -14.38
C LYS A 78 7.59 3.61 -13.40
N ALA A 79 7.29 3.81 -12.12
CA ALA A 79 7.70 2.95 -11.02
C ALA A 79 7.39 1.47 -11.21
N MET A 80 6.24 1.13 -11.81
CA MET A 80 5.84 -0.26 -12.05
C MET A 80 6.73 -0.96 -13.09
N TRP A 81 7.18 -0.23 -14.11
CA TRP A 81 8.04 -0.76 -15.18
C TRP A 81 9.50 -0.84 -14.75
N ASP A 82 9.91 0.09 -13.89
CA ASP A 82 11.30 0.19 -13.40
C ASP A 82 11.56 -0.66 -12.14
N GLU A 83 10.53 -1.37 -11.63
CA GLU A 83 10.58 -2.13 -10.37
C GLU A 83 11.16 -1.29 -9.20
N ASP A 84 10.70 -0.06 -9.06
CA ASP A 84 11.30 0.93 -8.17
C ASP A 84 11.25 0.50 -6.69
N LYS A 85 12.38 0.01 -6.19
CA LYS A 85 12.51 -0.55 -4.84
C LYS A 85 12.23 0.45 -3.73
N GLU A 86 12.57 1.73 -3.90
CA GLU A 86 12.33 2.72 -2.85
C GLU A 86 10.83 3.01 -2.69
N ILE A 87 10.10 3.05 -3.80
CA ILE A 87 8.65 3.22 -3.79
C ILE A 87 7.98 1.96 -3.20
N LEU A 88 8.45 0.77 -3.57
CA LEU A 88 7.96 -0.48 -3.01
C LEU A 88 8.20 -0.53 -1.49
N ASP A 89 9.39 -0.20 -1.03
CA ASP A 89 9.74 -0.15 0.38
C ASP A 89 8.94 0.89 1.15
N TYR A 90 8.69 2.06 0.56
CA TYR A 90 7.79 3.06 1.13
C TYR A 90 6.37 2.50 1.32
N LEU A 91 5.77 1.92 0.28
CA LEU A 91 4.43 1.32 0.36
C LEU A 91 4.37 0.16 1.36
N ASN A 92 5.45 -0.62 1.46
CA ASN A 92 5.57 -1.71 2.44
C ASN A 92 5.54 -1.23 3.89
N ARG A 93 5.98 0.01 4.20
CA ARG A 93 5.87 0.56 5.56
C ARG A 93 4.43 0.70 6.02
N PHE A 94 3.49 0.88 5.09
CA PHE A 94 2.06 1.02 5.38
C PHE A 94 1.27 -0.27 5.14
N GLY A 95 1.71 -1.13 4.22
CA GLY A 95 0.99 -2.35 3.84
C GLY A 95 1.14 -3.54 4.79
N ASN A 96 2.00 -3.45 5.81
CA ASN A 96 2.53 -4.63 6.47
C ASN A 96 1.67 -5.20 7.61
N LYS A 97 0.53 -5.77 7.24
CA LYS A 97 -0.05 -6.90 7.99
C LYS A 97 0.67 -8.23 7.67
N TYR A 98 1.32 -8.34 6.50
CA TYR A 98 1.88 -9.61 6.02
C TYR A 98 3.39 -9.84 6.27
N LYS A 99 4.23 -8.79 6.36
CA LYS A 99 5.63 -8.97 6.85
C LYS A 99 5.67 -9.36 8.32
N LEU A 100 4.70 -8.89 9.12
CA LEU A 100 4.47 -9.38 10.48
C LEU A 100 3.85 -10.79 10.53
N LEU A 101 3.51 -11.44 9.42
CA LEU A 101 3.09 -12.85 9.45
C LEU A 101 4.19 -13.81 8.98
N LEU A 102 5.21 -13.28 8.30
CA LEU A 102 6.27 -14.08 7.67
C LEU A 102 7.63 -13.95 8.37
N GLU A 103 7.87 -12.91 9.16
CA GLU A 103 9.12 -12.74 9.91
C GLU A 103 9.08 -13.35 11.32
N LYS A 104 8.59 -14.59 11.49
CA LYS A 104 9.00 -15.36 12.67
C LYS A 104 10.53 -15.48 12.63
N GLU A 105 11.24 -14.85 13.55
CA GLU A 105 12.55 -15.37 13.91
C GLU A 105 12.35 -16.76 14.52
N GLU A 106 13.28 -17.67 14.25
CA GLU A 106 13.36 -18.99 14.90
C GLU A 106 13.33 -18.89 16.45
N ASN A 107 13.57 -17.69 16.98
CA ASN A 107 13.72 -17.37 18.39
C ASN A 107 12.43 -16.85 19.07
N GLY A 108 11.35 -16.60 18.33
CA GLY A 108 10.09 -16.16 18.94
C GLY A 108 9.95 -14.65 19.22
N TYR A 109 10.74 -13.80 18.54
CA TYR A 109 10.69 -12.33 18.67
C TYR A 109 10.32 -11.61 17.37
N CYS A 110 9.68 -10.45 17.49
CA CYS A 110 9.33 -9.56 16.39
C CYS A 110 10.55 -8.75 15.92
N LYS A 111 10.86 -8.76 14.62
CA LYS A 111 11.98 -8.00 14.05
C LYS A 111 11.78 -6.48 14.03
N VAL A 112 10.54 -6.01 14.18
CA VAL A 112 10.19 -4.59 14.09
C VAL A 112 10.42 -3.89 15.43
N CYS A 113 9.99 -4.51 16.53
CA CYS A 113 10.02 -3.90 17.86
C CYS A 113 10.78 -4.71 18.91
N GLY A 114 11.28 -5.90 18.56
CA GLY A 114 12.03 -6.79 19.47
C GLY A 114 11.18 -7.49 20.53
N SER A 115 9.85 -7.29 20.56
CA SER A 115 8.99 -7.95 21.56
C SER A 115 8.71 -9.41 21.22
N VAL A 116 8.38 -10.21 22.23
CA VAL A 116 7.93 -11.60 22.03
C VAL A 116 6.66 -11.63 21.19
N TRP A 117 6.58 -12.55 20.22
CA TRP A 117 5.52 -12.61 19.20
C TRP A 117 4.10 -12.50 19.75
N TYR A 118 3.77 -13.25 20.81
CA TYR A 118 2.42 -13.29 21.39
C TYR A 118 2.02 -12.03 22.18
N ASN A 119 2.97 -11.14 22.46
CA ASN A 119 2.77 -9.86 23.15
C ASN A 119 3.09 -8.66 22.23
N CYS A 120 3.28 -8.90 20.94
CA CYS A 120 3.68 -7.86 20.01
C CYS A 120 2.50 -6.92 19.72
N LEU A 121 2.56 -5.66 20.17
CA LEU A 121 1.52 -4.68 19.86
C LEU A 121 1.46 -4.32 18.36
N CYS A 122 2.55 -4.55 17.61
CA CYS A 122 2.50 -4.48 16.15
C CYS A 122 1.51 -5.49 15.54
N TYR A 123 1.10 -6.52 16.29
CA TYR A 123 0.10 -7.51 15.90
C TYR A 123 -1.35 -7.13 16.29
N HIS A 124 -1.54 -6.24 17.27
CA HIS A 124 -2.82 -6.08 17.99
C HIS A 124 -3.54 -4.75 17.76
N GLU A 125 -2.95 -3.78 17.04
CA GLU A 125 -3.70 -2.61 16.61
C GLU A 125 -4.60 -3.02 15.42
N ASP A 126 -5.90 -3.12 15.70
CA ASP A 126 -7.03 -3.25 14.76
C ASP A 126 -7.54 -4.67 14.44
N LEU A 127 -8.03 -5.37 15.49
CA LEU A 127 -9.18 -6.29 15.38
C LEU A 127 -10.49 -5.53 15.64
#